data_AF-A0A850QPZ7-F1
#
_entry.id   AF-A0A850QPZ7-F1
#
_cell.length_a   1.000
_cell.length_b   1.000
_cell.length_c   1.000
_cell.angle_alpha   90.00
_cell.angle_beta   90.00
_cell.angle_gamma   90.00
#
_symmetry.space_group_name_H-M   'P 1'
#
loop_
_entity.id
_entity.type
_entity.pdbx_description
1 polymer ?
#
loop_
_entity_poly.entity_id
_entity_poly.type
_entity_poly.pdbx_seq_one_letter_code
_entity_poly.pdbx_strand_id
1 'polypeptide(L)'
;MNFKLTPVALSIVLSFGLIGCNSDSSDSVFKPTPETSIPSTPIVDMSVLKYIDPMIGTAASGHTFPGSVVPRGMVQLSPDTFKGTNQDTEAGQNPWHSASGYWDASDYVKGDVFTTDLNIYGFSHTHLSGTGATDLGDILVLPYSDDNFRENNRFDKKNEIASPGYYSVILNEGKIKAELTTTTRVGVHRYTYEKGAERKIKLDLAHTLAANNGESLQNRIEMVDEYTIRGRRVSTGWFQGQDIFFYAKFNQPIVEALIARDGGQPTEMKMGAVYGSINSPNKEQITYLDFGQGDTPIEMRVALS
;
A
#
# COMPACT_ATOMS: atom_id res chain seq x y z
N MET A 1 70.61 7.07 -66.53
CA MET A 1 69.17 6.96 -66.23
C MET A 1 68.96 5.59 -65.60
N ASN A 2 68.99 5.50 -64.26
CA ASN A 2 69.00 4.24 -63.52
C ASN A 2 67.92 4.27 -62.44
N PHE A 3 67.07 3.25 -62.43
CA PHE A 3 66.03 3.00 -61.44
C PHE A 3 66.64 2.63 -60.07
N LYS A 4 65.99 3.06 -58.98
CA LYS A 4 66.19 2.53 -57.63
C LYS A 4 64.85 2.25 -56.95
N LEU A 5 64.79 1.09 -56.32
CA LEU A 5 63.74 0.61 -55.41
C LEU A 5 63.83 1.31 -54.04
N THR A 6 62.68 1.47 -53.37
CA THR A 6 62.57 1.53 -51.90
C THR A 6 61.15 1.12 -51.44
N PRO A 7 60.97 0.62 -50.19
CA PRO A 7 59.95 -0.36 -49.83
C PRO A 7 58.79 0.15 -48.95
N VAL A 8 57.80 -0.74 -48.82
CA VAL A 8 56.48 -0.66 -48.17
C VAL A 8 56.57 -0.39 -46.65
N ALA A 9 55.72 0.50 -46.15
CA ALA A 9 55.50 0.73 -44.72
C ALA A 9 54.39 -0.16 -44.16
N LEU A 10 54.69 -0.83 -43.03
CA LEU A 10 53.83 -1.80 -42.32
C LEU A 10 53.37 -1.17 -41.00
N SER A 11 52.05 -1.18 -40.74
CA SER A 11 51.45 -0.63 -39.52
C SER A 11 51.61 -1.58 -38.32
N ILE A 12 51.95 -1.00 -37.17
CA ILE A 12 52.25 -1.67 -35.90
C ILE A 12 50.97 -1.85 -35.08
N VAL A 13 50.69 -3.08 -34.62
CA VAL A 13 49.78 -3.36 -33.50
C VAL A 13 50.62 -3.86 -32.35
N LEU A 14 50.65 -3.08 -31.26
CA LEU A 14 51.33 -3.44 -30.01
C LEU A 14 50.32 -4.13 -29.08
N SER A 15 50.53 -5.42 -28.80
CA SER A 15 49.85 -6.16 -27.75
C SER A 15 50.85 -6.39 -26.61
N PHE A 16 50.77 -5.59 -25.54
CA PHE A 16 51.53 -5.84 -24.32
C PHE A 16 50.80 -6.90 -23.49
N GLY A 17 51.39 -8.08 -23.38
CA GLY A 17 51.04 -9.07 -22.35
C GLY A 17 51.62 -8.63 -21.01
N LEU A 18 50.80 -8.62 -19.96
CA LEU A 18 51.24 -8.51 -18.58
C LEU A 18 50.99 -9.85 -17.88
N ILE A 19 52.09 -10.40 -17.39
CA ILE A 19 52.25 -11.66 -16.67
C ILE A 19 51.74 -11.46 -15.24
N GLY A 20 50.70 -12.19 -14.85
CA GLY A 20 50.32 -12.37 -13.44
C GLY A 20 51.09 -13.55 -12.84
N CYS A 21 51.75 -13.33 -11.71
CA CYS A 21 52.52 -14.33 -10.98
C CYS A 21 51.61 -15.45 -10.45
N ASN A 22 51.82 -16.70 -10.88
CA ASN A 22 51.23 -17.87 -10.26
C ASN A 22 52.29 -18.53 -9.36
N SER A 23 52.10 -18.46 -8.05
CA SER A 23 52.90 -19.21 -7.07
C SER A 23 51.96 -20.06 -6.22
N ASP A 24 51.44 -21.13 -6.81
CA ASP A 24 50.69 -22.14 -6.07
C ASP A 24 51.67 -23.17 -5.50
N SER A 25 51.94 -23.07 -4.20
CA SER A 25 52.49 -24.17 -3.42
C SER A 25 51.40 -25.23 -3.23
N SER A 26 51.56 -26.38 -3.88
CA SER A 26 50.72 -27.56 -3.70
C SER A 26 51.04 -28.24 -2.37
N ASP A 27 50.39 -27.84 -1.27
CA ASP A 27 50.27 -28.66 -0.04
C ASP A 27 49.26 -28.07 0.95
N SER A 28 48.02 -27.87 0.51
CA SER A 28 46.89 -27.86 1.44
C SER A 28 45.89 -28.93 1.04
N VAL A 29 45.90 -30.03 1.80
CA VAL A 29 44.84 -31.05 1.72
C VAL A 29 43.59 -30.40 2.30
N PHE A 30 42.83 -29.70 1.43
CA PHE A 30 41.47 -29.31 1.75
C PHE A 30 40.64 -30.59 1.83
N LYS A 31 40.42 -31.09 3.05
CA LYS A 31 39.43 -32.15 3.26
C LYS A 31 38.09 -31.61 2.77
N PRO A 32 37.40 -32.26 1.82
CA PRO A 32 36.06 -31.86 1.45
C PRO A 32 35.23 -31.91 2.73
N THR A 33 34.65 -30.77 3.11
CA THR A 33 33.54 -30.74 4.05
C THR A 33 32.52 -31.77 3.55
N PRO A 34 31.92 -32.62 4.42
CA PRO A 34 30.86 -33.52 3.97
C PRO A 34 29.88 -32.70 3.15
N GLU A 35 29.49 -33.17 1.97
CA GLU A 35 28.45 -32.53 1.18
C GLU A 35 27.19 -32.48 2.04
N THR A 36 27.00 -31.37 2.75
CA THR A 36 25.74 -31.06 3.38
C THR A 36 24.79 -30.86 2.22
N SER A 37 24.05 -31.92 1.87
CA SER A 37 23.08 -31.89 0.78
C SER A 37 22.21 -30.66 0.98
N ILE A 38 22.36 -29.66 0.10
CA ILE A 38 21.48 -28.50 0.13
C ILE A 38 20.07 -29.06 -0.05
N PRO A 39 19.17 -28.88 0.93
CA PRO A 39 17.86 -29.46 0.84
C PRO A 39 17.17 -28.92 -0.42
N SER A 40 16.54 -29.81 -1.19
CA SER A 40 15.82 -29.44 -2.42
C SER A 40 14.67 -28.46 -2.17
N THR A 41 14.27 -28.29 -0.91
CA THR A 41 13.34 -27.28 -0.43
C THR A 41 14.07 -26.38 0.56
N PRO A 42 14.06 -25.05 0.37
CA PRO A 42 14.65 -24.12 1.34
C PRO A 42 14.04 -24.34 2.72
N ILE A 43 14.88 -24.50 3.75
CA ILE A 43 14.42 -24.43 5.14
C ILE A 43 14.13 -22.95 5.42
N VAL A 44 12.84 -22.61 5.54
CA VAL A 44 12.42 -21.25 5.89
C VAL A 44 12.34 -21.15 7.41
N ASP A 45 13.35 -20.57 8.03
CA ASP A 45 13.31 -20.22 9.45
C ASP A 45 12.49 -18.94 9.64
N MET A 46 11.23 -19.09 10.08
CA MET A 46 10.35 -17.96 10.34
C MET A 46 10.72 -17.19 11.62
N SER A 47 11.62 -17.72 12.45
CA SER A 47 12.06 -17.04 13.68
C SER A 47 12.81 -15.74 13.40
N VAL A 48 13.35 -15.58 12.18
CA VAL A 48 14.02 -14.33 11.76
C VAL A 48 13.05 -13.16 11.59
N LEU A 49 11.75 -13.44 11.40
CA LEU A 49 10.74 -12.38 11.24
C LEU A 49 10.60 -11.50 12.49
N LYS A 50 10.99 -11.99 13.67
CA LYS A 50 10.98 -11.22 14.93
C LYS A 50 11.92 -10.01 14.91
N TYR A 51 12.87 -9.97 13.97
CA TYR A 51 13.81 -8.86 13.82
C TYR A 51 13.32 -7.77 12.88
N ILE A 52 12.20 -8.00 12.19
CA ILE A 52 11.62 -7.02 11.26
C ILE A 52 10.64 -6.15 12.02
N ASP A 53 10.89 -4.85 12.01
CA ASP A 53 9.98 -3.82 12.51
C ASP A 53 9.51 -2.95 11.34
N PRO A 54 8.25 -3.11 10.87
CA PRO A 54 7.70 -2.29 9.79
C PRO A 54 7.57 -0.81 10.11
N MET A 55 7.69 -0.40 11.39
CA MET A 55 7.66 1.02 11.78
C MET A 55 8.97 1.74 11.47
N ILE A 56 10.07 1.02 11.20
CA ILE A 56 11.33 1.67 10.83
C ILE A 56 11.16 2.36 9.47
N GLY A 57 11.31 3.69 9.48
CA GLY A 57 11.21 4.54 8.28
C GLY A 57 9.86 5.24 8.11
N THR A 58 8.88 5.01 8.99
CA THR A 58 7.55 5.67 8.92
C THR A 58 7.57 7.12 9.44
N ALA A 59 8.59 7.46 10.24
CA ALA A 59 8.84 8.81 10.73
C ALA A 59 9.86 9.57 9.85
N ALA A 60 10.01 10.87 10.12
CA ALA A 60 10.93 11.77 9.41
C ALA A 60 10.70 11.74 7.89
N SER A 61 11.70 11.29 7.10
CA SER A 61 11.66 11.27 5.63
C SER A 61 11.99 9.89 5.06
N GLY A 62 11.72 8.82 5.82
CA GLY A 62 11.91 7.45 5.34
C GLY A 62 10.85 7.03 4.31
N HIS A 63 9.62 7.54 4.47
CA HIS A 63 8.47 7.27 3.60
C HIS A 63 8.19 5.77 3.41
N THR A 64 8.35 4.98 4.46
CA THR A 64 7.87 3.59 4.47
C THR A 64 6.48 3.53 5.09
N PHE A 65 5.77 2.45 4.81
CA PHE A 65 4.45 2.20 5.36
C PHE A 65 4.46 0.93 6.25
N PRO A 66 3.66 0.89 7.34
CA PRO A 66 3.65 -0.25 8.27
C PRO A 66 2.68 -1.37 7.87
N GLY A 67 1.88 -1.16 6.82
CA GLY A 67 0.87 -2.08 6.35
C GLY A 67 1.37 -3.45 5.89
N SER A 68 0.41 -4.36 5.66
CA SER A 68 0.70 -5.73 5.22
C SER A 68 1.07 -5.80 3.75
N VAL A 69 2.19 -6.48 3.45
CA VAL A 69 2.61 -6.83 2.10
C VAL A 69 3.35 -8.18 2.13
N VAL A 70 3.10 -9.04 1.15
CA VAL A 70 3.92 -10.24 0.91
C VAL A 70 5.08 -9.89 -0.03
N PRO A 71 6.20 -10.65 -0.02
CA PRO A 71 7.31 -10.38 -0.93
C PRO A 71 6.86 -10.28 -2.39
N ARG A 72 7.14 -9.12 -3.02
CA ARG A 72 6.74 -8.80 -4.41
C ARG A 72 5.22 -8.84 -4.64
N GLY A 73 4.42 -8.56 -3.61
CA GLY A 73 2.96 -8.47 -3.70
C GLY A 73 2.50 -7.22 -4.46
N MET A 74 1.41 -7.39 -5.22
CA MET A 74 0.70 -6.30 -5.90
C MET A 74 -0.09 -5.42 -4.92
N VAL A 75 -0.55 -6.00 -3.81
CA VAL A 75 -1.31 -5.28 -2.77
C VAL A 75 -0.39 -4.92 -1.62
N GLN A 76 -0.37 -3.64 -1.27
CA GLN A 76 0.26 -3.08 -0.07
C GLN A 76 -0.87 -2.51 0.78
N LEU A 77 -1.46 -3.32 1.66
CA LEU A 77 -2.64 -2.91 2.41
C LEU A 77 -2.21 -2.19 3.69
N SER A 78 -2.34 -0.86 3.71
CA SER A 78 -1.76 0.00 4.74
C SER A 78 -2.70 1.11 5.20
N PRO A 79 -2.58 1.59 6.46
CA PRO A 79 -3.23 2.83 6.91
C PRO A 79 -2.76 4.08 6.17
N ASP A 80 -3.71 4.98 5.91
CA ASP A 80 -3.47 6.33 5.40
C ASP A 80 -3.69 7.36 6.52
N THR A 81 -2.62 7.94 7.09
CA THR A 81 -2.72 8.90 8.21
C THR A 81 -2.76 10.35 7.73
N PHE A 82 -2.27 10.61 6.53
CA PHE A 82 -2.22 11.95 5.98
C PHE A 82 -2.40 11.93 4.46
N LYS A 83 -3.54 12.44 4.00
CA LYS A 83 -3.82 12.67 2.57
C LYS A 83 -3.11 13.90 2.01
N GLY A 84 -2.74 14.83 2.89
CA GLY A 84 -2.14 16.14 2.60
C GLY A 84 -3.05 17.13 1.86
N THR A 85 -2.51 18.31 1.58
CA THR A 85 -3.22 19.35 0.82
C THR A 85 -2.37 19.77 -0.37
N ASN A 86 -2.99 20.33 -1.42
CA ASN A 86 -2.26 20.89 -2.57
C ASN A 86 -1.50 22.20 -2.22
N GLN A 87 -1.38 22.54 -0.94
CA GLN A 87 -0.61 23.68 -0.46
C GLN A 87 0.67 23.17 0.19
N ASP A 88 1.80 23.46 -0.45
CA ASP A 88 3.10 23.33 0.18
C ASP A 88 3.19 24.39 1.29
N THR A 89 3.08 23.96 2.54
CA THR A 89 3.21 24.87 3.68
C THR A 89 4.41 24.46 4.50
N GLU A 90 5.25 25.44 4.83
CA GLU A 90 6.35 25.30 5.82
C GLU A 90 5.85 24.82 7.19
N ALA A 91 4.53 24.82 7.42
CA ALA A 91 3.86 24.33 8.63
C ALA A 91 3.76 22.79 8.74
N GLY A 92 4.41 22.03 7.85
CA GLY A 92 4.50 20.57 7.96
C GLY A 92 3.28 19.80 7.48
N GLN A 93 2.36 20.46 6.77
CA GLN A 93 1.24 19.80 6.07
C GLN A 93 1.56 19.49 4.60
N ASN A 94 2.84 19.32 4.29
CA ASN A 94 3.28 18.96 2.95
C ASN A 94 2.95 17.47 2.69
N PRO A 95 2.13 17.13 1.68
CA PRO A 95 1.78 15.75 1.32
C PRO A 95 3.00 14.87 1.03
N TRP A 96 4.16 15.46 0.74
CA TRP A 96 5.44 14.77 0.57
C TRP A 96 5.83 13.92 1.78
N HIS A 97 5.57 14.38 3.00
CA HIS A 97 5.90 13.64 4.22
C HIS A 97 5.17 12.29 4.31
N SER A 98 4.02 12.18 3.65
CA SER A 98 3.18 10.98 3.61
C SER A 98 3.18 10.35 2.21
N ALA A 99 4.34 10.32 1.55
CA ALA A 99 4.45 9.74 0.20
C ALA A 99 4.03 8.27 0.12
N SER A 100 4.03 7.57 1.24
CA SER A 100 3.59 6.19 1.39
C SER A 100 2.20 6.02 2.02
N GLY A 101 1.46 7.11 2.23
CA GLY A 101 0.15 7.12 2.89
C GLY A 101 0.21 7.23 4.42
N TYR A 102 1.28 6.71 5.03
CA TYR A 102 1.54 6.81 6.45
C TYR A 102 2.66 7.80 6.76
N TRP A 103 2.45 8.64 7.77
CA TRP A 103 3.47 9.51 8.34
C TRP A 103 3.37 9.59 9.87
N ASP A 104 4.48 9.28 10.53
CA ASP A 104 4.71 9.60 11.93
C ASP A 104 5.38 10.97 12.05
N ALA A 105 4.61 11.97 12.50
CA ALA A 105 5.06 13.35 12.65
C ALA A 105 6.04 13.59 13.82
N SER A 106 6.42 12.55 14.56
CA SER A 106 7.32 12.67 15.71
C SER A 106 8.75 13.05 15.29
N ASP A 107 9.34 14.01 16.00
CA ASP A 107 10.77 14.34 15.93
C ASP A 107 11.47 13.74 17.15
N TYR A 108 11.94 12.50 17.01
CA TYR A 108 12.63 11.79 18.09
C TYR A 108 13.99 12.40 18.47
N VAL A 109 14.57 13.26 17.62
CA VAL A 109 15.84 13.95 17.92
C VAL A 109 15.60 15.14 18.84
N LYS A 110 14.52 15.90 18.60
CA LYS A 110 14.13 17.03 19.45
C LYS A 110 13.29 16.61 20.67
N GLY A 111 12.71 15.42 20.64
CA GLY A 111 11.86 14.90 21.71
C GLY A 111 10.37 15.22 21.54
N ASP A 112 9.96 15.72 20.38
CA ASP A 112 8.55 15.98 20.05
C ASP A 112 7.89 14.68 19.60
N VAL A 113 7.29 13.94 20.55
CA VAL A 113 6.73 12.60 20.28
C VAL A 113 5.20 12.63 20.33
N PHE A 114 4.57 12.31 19.19
CA PHE A 114 3.12 12.21 19.07
C PHE A 114 2.68 10.75 19.14
N THR A 115 1.84 10.41 20.12
CA THR A 115 1.47 9.01 20.41
C THR A 115 -0.03 8.74 20.56
N THR A 116 -0.85 9.79 20.63
CA THR A 116 -2.28 9.70 20.93
C THR A 116 -3.08 10.55 19.96
N ASP A 117 -4.32 10.11 19.70
CA ASP A 117 -5.30 10.85 18.90
C ASP A 117 -4.81 11.21 17.48
N LEU A 118 -4.05 10.30 16.86
CA LEU A 118 -3.49 10.45 15.52
C LEU A 118 -4.58 10.16 14.48
N ASN A 119 -4.63 10.96 13.40
CA ASN A 119 -5.61 10.78 12.33
C ASN A 119 -5.34 9.53 11.49
N ILE A 120 -6.42 8.90 11.03
CA ILE A 120 -6.42 7.85 10.00
C ILE A 120 -7.65 8.00 9.10
N TYR A 121 -7.42 8.17 7.80
CA TYR A 121 -8.49 8.32 6.81
C TYR A 121 -9.10 6.98 6.40
N GLY A 122 -8.33 5.90 6.51
CA GLY A 122 -8.73 4.55 6.20
C GLY A 122 -7.52 3.68 5.87
N PHE A 123 -7.79 2.60 5.13
CA PHE A 123 -6.81 1.62 4.68
C PHE A 123 -6.94 1.44 3.17
N SER A 124 -5.95 1.88 2.39
CA SER A 124 -5.92 1.70 0.94
C SER A 124 -4.99 0.53 0.55
N HIS A 125 -5.04 0.12 -0.73
CA HIS A 125 -4.51 -1.17 -1.17
C HIS A 125 -3.20 -1.10 -1.96
N THR A 126 -2.71 0.10 -2.25
CA THR A 126 -1.54 0.32 -3.11
C THR A 126 -0.69 1.46 -2.56
N HIS A 127 0.62 1.21 -2.42
CA HIS A 127 1.55 2.15 -1.80
C HIS A 127 2.96 2.01 -2.37
N LEU A 128 3.68 3.14 -2.42
CA LEU A 128 5.10 3.18 -2.74
C LEU A 128 5.92 3.27 -1.45
N SER A 129 7.02 2.52 -1.36
CA SER A 129 7.88 2.49 -0.18
C SER A 129 9.20 3.21 -0.47
N GLY A 130 9.49 4.26 0.30
CA GLY A 130 10.75 4.99 0.26
C GLY A 130 10.90 5.97 -0.89
N THR A 131 9.80 6.34 -1.57
CA THR A 131 9.84 7.28 -2.69
C THR A 131 9.84 8.72 -2.21
N GLY A 132 10.54 9.61 -2.94
CA GLY A 132 10.45 11.05 -2.72
C GLY A 132 9.26 11.71 -3.42
N ALA A 133 8.37 10.90 -4.02
CA ALA A 133 7.18 11.31 -4.74
C ALA A 133 6.03 10.39 -4.35
N THR A 134 4.84 10.98 -4.19
CA THR A 134 3.60 10.33 -3.83
C THR A 134 2.80 9.96 -5.07
N ASP A 135 2.20 8.77 -5.03
CA ASP A 135 1.17 8.28 -5.96
C ASP A 135 0.42 7.13 -5.25
N LEU A 136 -0.53 6.48 -5.93
CA LEU A 136 -1.31 5.36 -5.41
C LEU A 136 -2.28 5.80 -4.29
N GLY A 137 -2.47 4.95 -3.27
CA GLY A 137 -3.53 5.13 -2.26
C GLY A 137 -4.89 4.67 -2.78
N ASP A 138 -4.91 3.59 -3.56
CA ASP A 138 -6.10 3.22 -4.32
C ASP A 138 -7.05 2.37 -3.47
N ILE A 139 -8.36 2.60 -3.64
CA ILE A 139 -9.44 1.83 -3.00
C ILE A 139 -9.35 1.94 -1.48
N LEU A 140 -9.69 3.11 -0.92
CA LEU A 140 -9.64 3.35 0.53
C LEU A 140 -10.85 2.73 1.23
N VAL A 141 -10.61 2.06 2.35
CA VAL A 141 -11.63 1.47 3.21
C VAL A 141 -11.55 2.01 4.62
N LEU A 142 -12.68 2.43 5.19
CA LEU A 142 -12.75 2.91 6.57
C LEU A 142 -13.92 2.25 7.31
N PRO A 143 -13.68 1.44 8.35
CA PRO A 143 -14.75 0.97 9.23
C PRO A 143 -15.18 2.10 10.20
N TYR A 144 -16.47 2.16 10.50
CA TYR A 144 -17.04 3.11 11.47
C TYR A 144 -18.34 2.56 12.07
N SER A 145 -18.79 3.11 13.20
CA SER A 145 -19.95 2.59 13.93
C SER A 145 -20.94 3.65 14.41
N ASP A 146 -20.69 4.92 14.12
CA ASP A 146 -21.50 6.06 14.57
C ASP A 146 -22.00 6.89 13.35
N ASP A 147 -21.85 8.21 13.39
CA ASP A 147 -22.34 9.21 12.44
C ASP A 147 -22.42 8.70 11.00
N ASN A 148 -23.53 9.07 10.35
CA ASN A 148 -23.70 8.83 8.94
C ASN A 148 -22.60 9.60 8.18
N PHE A 149 -21.78 8.88 7.41
CA PHE A 149 -20.80 9.43 6.47
C PHE A 149 -19.48 9.97 7.06
N ARG A 150 -18.87 9.23 7.99
CA ARG A 150 -17.57 9.60 8.59
C ARG A 150 -16.44 9.82 7.58
N GLU A 151 -15.71 10.93 7.74
CA GLU A 151 -14.52 11.26 6.92
C GLU A 151 -13.27 10.48 7.36
N ASN A 152 -12.95 10.48 8.64
CA ASN A 152 -11.75 9.84 9.20
C ASN A 152 -12.05 9.28 10.60
N ASN A 153 -11.11 8.50 11.13
CA ASN A 153 -11.08 8.04 12.51
C ASN A 153 -9.73 8.43 13.13
N ARG A 154 -9.52 8.11 14.40
CA ARG A 154 -8.26 8.36 15.11
C ARG A 154 -7.74 7.11 15.80
N PHE A 155 -6.48 7.11 16.19
CA PHE A 155 -5.86 6.01 16.94
C PHE A 155 -4.75 6.49 17.86
N ASP A 156 -4.43 5.66 18.86
CA ASP A 156 -3.23 5.82 19.69
C ASP A 156 -2.18 4.78 19.28
N LYS A 157 -0.90 5.17 19.21
CA LYS A 157 0.20 4.25 18.81
C LYS A 157 0.34 3.02 19.71
N LYS A 158 -0.02 3.13 20.99
CA LYS A 158 -0.02 1.99 21.93
C LYS A 158 -0.97 0.85 21.48
N ASN A 159 -1.95 1.17 20.63
CA ASN A 159 -2.93 0.21 20.10
C ASN A 159 -2.57 -0.27 18.69
N GLU A 160 -1.45 0.19 18.13
CA GLU A 160 -0.99 -0.13 16.78
C GLU A 160 0.08 -1.24 16.84
N ILE A 161 -0.07 -2.23 15.97
CA ILE A 161 0.83 -3.38 15.87
C ILE A 161 1.13 -3.61 14.40
N ALA A 162 2.42 -3.69 14.05
CA ALA A 162 2.87 -4.05 12.72
C ALA A 162 3.91 -5.17 12.79
N SER A 163 3.81 -6.13 11.88
CA SER A 163 4.77 -7.22 11.71
C SER A 163 4.76 -7.72 10.26
N PRO A 164 5.73 -8.53 9.80
CA PRO A 164 5.75 -9.02 8.42
C PRO A 164 4.44 -9.69 8.00
N GLY A 165 3.75 -9.09 7.03
CA GLY A 165 2.47 -9.60 6.50
C GLY A 165 1.26 -9.37 7.41
N TYR A 166 1.36 -8.51 8.42
CA TYR A 166 0.23 -8.21 9.31
C TYR A 166 0.29 -6.81 9.91
N TYR A 167 -0.85 -6.12 9.90
CA TYR A 167 -1.05 -4.84 10.58
C TYR A 167 -2.35 -4.87 11.40
N SER A 168 -2.36 -4.23 12.56
CA SER A 168 -3.58 -4.02 13.35
C SER A 168 -3.56 -2.71 14.11
N VAL A 169 -4.74 -2.12 14.25
CA VAL A 169 -4.94 -0.93 15.09
C VAL A 169 -6.33 -0.97 15.73
N ILE A 170 -6.45 -0.42 16.94
CA ILE A 170 -7.75 -0.10 17.52
C ILE A 170 -8.05 1.36 17.24
N LEU A 171 -9.12 1.59 16.48
CA LEU A 171 -9.64 2.91 16.16
C LEU A 171 -10.39 3.49 17.37
N ASN A 172 -10.09 4.73 17.73
CA ASN A 172 -10.60 5.40 18.92
C ASN A 172 -12.12 5.57 18.83
N GLU A 173 -12.62 6.06 17.70
CA GLU A 173 -14.06 6.21 17.50
C GLU A 173 -14.68 4.85 17.15
N GLY A 174 -15.61 4.42 18.01
CA GLY A 174 -16.26 3.10 17.90
C GLY A 174 -15.47 1.94 18.50
N LYS A 175 -14.23 2.18 18.97
CA LYS A 175 -13.33 1.14 19.53
C LYS A 175 -13.17 -0.06 18.59
N ILE A 176 -13.08 0.21 17.29
CA ILE A 176 -13.09 -0.82 16.26
C ILE A 176 -11.68 -1.38 16.11
N LYS A 177 -11.52 -2.68 16.28
CA LYS A 177 -10.26 -3.35 15.97
C LYS A 177 -10.20 -3.65 14.47
N ALA A 178 -9.26 -3.03 13.78
CA ALA A 178 -8.92 -3.33 12.40
C ALA A 178 -7.69 -4.25 12.35
N GLU A 179 -7.75 -5.28 11.50
CA GLU A 179 -6.68 -6.25 11.28
C GLU A 179 -6.55 -6.51 9.78
N LEU A 180 -5.32 -6.43 9.26
CA LEU A 180 -5.02 -6.44 7.84
C LEU A 180 -3.93 -7.49 7.55
N THR A 181 -4.14 -8.27 6.50
CA THR A 181 -3.13 -9.19 5.93
C THR A 181 -3.25 -9.20 4.40
N THR A 182 -2.23 -9.69 3.71
CA THR A 182 -2.23 -9.74 2.24
C THR A 182 -1.82 -11.10 1.68
N THR A 183 -2.29 -11.38 0.46
CA THR A 183 -1.69 -12.36 -0.45
C THR A 183 -1.03 -11.60 -1.60
N THR A 184 -0.55 -12.30 -2.64
CA THR A 184 0.09 -11.65 -3.79
C THR A 184 -0.79 -10.59 -4.47
N ARG A 185 -2.12 -10.75 -4.50
CA ARG A 185 -3.04 -9.82 -5.21
C ARG A 185 -4.33 -9.51 -4.45
N VAL A 186 -4.41 -9.88 -3.17
CA VAL A 186 -5.62 -9.72 -2.36
C VAL A 186 -5.27 -9.10 -1.02
N GLY A 187 -5.94 -8.01 -0.67
CA GLY A 187 -5.99 -7.47 0.68
C GLY A 187 -7.11 -8.12 1.48
N VAL A 188 -6.84 -8.49 2.73
CA VAL A 188 -7.82 -9.11 3.63
C VAL A 188 -7.92 -8.25 4.87
N HIS A 189 -9.15 -7.85 5.17
CA HIS A 189 -9.52 -7.03 6.32
C HIS A 189 -10.36 -7.86 7.28
N ARG A 190 -10.17 -7.65 8.57
CA ARG A 190 -11.08 -8.09 9.63
C ARG A 190 -11.37 -6.93 10.56
N TYR A 191 -12.64 -6.62 10.73
CA TYR A 191 -13.12 -5.53 11.58
C TYR A 191 -13.98 -6.09 12.72
N THR A 192 -13.50 -5.91 13.95
CA THR A 192 -14.23 -6.28 15.17
C THR A 192 -14.81 -5.02 15.79
N TYR A 193 -16.13 -4.98 15.92
CA TYR A 193 -16.87 -3.86 16.49
C TYR A 193 -17.27 -4.18 17.93
N GLU A 194 -17.53 -3.14 18.73
CA GLU A 194 -18.10 -3.30 20.06
C GLU A 194 -19.49 -3.95 20.02
N LYS A 195 -19.84 -4.67 21.09
CA LYS A 195 -21.13 -5.36 21.17
C LYS A 195 -22.29 -4.36 21.07
N GLY A 196 -23.22 -4.62 20.15
CA GLY A 196 -24.39 -3.77 19.92
C GLY A 196 -24.10 -2.49 19.13
N ALA A 197 -22.88 -2.31 18.62
CA ALA A 197 -22.57 -1.22 17.71
C ALA A 197 -23.12 -1.50 16.30
N GLU A 198 -23.49 -0.45 15.57
CA GLU A 198 -23.71 -0.55 14.13
C GLU A 198 -22.38 -0.86 13.43
N ARG A 199 -22.41 -1.78 12.46
CA ARG A 199 -21.21 -2.19 11.73
C ARG A 199 -21.27 -1.59 10.33
N LYS A 200 -20.51 -0.53 10.11
CA LYS A 200 -20.48 0.18 8.82
C LYS A 200 -19.08 0.21 8.23
N ILE A 201 -19.02 0.25 6.89
CA ILE A 201 -17.78 0.37 6.11
C ILE A 201 -17.98 1.44 5.04
N LYS A 202 -17.07 2.41 4.97
CA LYS A 202 -16.93 3.34 3.86
C LYS A 202 -15.92 2.78 2.87
N LEU A 203 -16.26 2.82 1.58
CA LEU A 203 -15.38 2.54 0.46
C LEU A 203 -15.27 3.81 -0.40
N ASP A 204 -14.10 4.41 -0.43
CA ASP A 204 -13.84 5.70 -1.06
C ASP A 204 -12.92 5.51 -2.28
N LEU A 205 -13.49 5.71 -3.47
CA LEU A 205 -12.76 5.66 -4.74
C LEU A 205 -12.22 7.04 -5.15
N ALA A 206 -12.64 8.11 -4.46
CA ALA A 206 -12.14 9.46 -4.67
C ALA A 206 -10.80 9.68 -3.97
N HIS A 207 -10.53 8.93 -2.89
CA HIS A 207 -9.29 9.00 -2.14
C HIS A 207 -8.07 8.89 -3.07
N THR A 208 -7.14 9.81 -2.86
CA THR A 208 -5.84 9.89 -3.53
C THR A 208 -4.86 10.52 -2.56
N LEU A 209 -3.63 10.03 -2.52
CA LEU A 209 -2.57 10.68 -1.76
C LEU A 209 -2.12 11.94 -2.54
N ALA A 210 -2.37 13.12 -1.98
CA ALA A 210 -2.54 14.36 -2.76
C ALA A 210 -1.25 15.03 -3.26
N ALA A 211 -0.05 14.47 -3.05
CA ALA A 211 1.15 15.06 -3.65
C ALA A 211 1.18 14.79 -5.17
N ASN A 212 1.91 15.63 -5.91
CA ASN A 212 2.11 15.50 -7.36
C ASN A 212 0.85 15.61 -8.23
N ASN A 213 -0.11 16.45 -7.83
CA ASN A 213 -1.38 16.66 -8.55
C ASN A 213 -2.19 15.35 -8.72
N GLY A 214 -2.13 14.48 -7.71
CA GLY A 214 -2.91 13.25 -7.66
C GLY A 214 -4.41 13.54 -7.70
N GLU A 215 -5.12 12.95 -8.67
CA GLU A 215 -6.57 13.10 -8.79
C GLU A 215 -7.25 11.80 -9.24
N SER A 216 -8.41 11.52 -8.65
CA SER A 216 -9.37 10.57 -9.21
C SER A 216 -10.05 11.17 -10.45
N LEU A 217 -10.20 10.38 -11.51
CA LEU A 217 -10.74 10.80 -12.81
C LEU A 217 -12.07 10.14 -13.16
N GLN A 218 -12.09 8.80 -13.15
CA GLN A 218 -13.25 8.01 -13.57
C GLN A 218 -13.41 6.82 -12.64
N ASN A 219 -14.48 6.85 -11.85
CA ASN A 219 -14.84 5.75 -10.98
C ASN A 219 -16.08 5.03 -11.47
N ARG A 220 -16.10 3.72 -11.21
CA ARG A 220 -17.23 2.85 -11.46
C ARG A 220 -17.36 1.86 -10.31
N ILE A 221 -18.58 1.66 -9.83
CA ILE A 221 -18.90 0.65 -8.83
C ILE A 221 -20.19 -0.09 -9.16
N GLU A 222 -20.27 -1.34 -8.75
CA GLU A 222 -21.44 -2.20 -8.89
C GLU A 222 -21.60 -3.03 -7.62
N MET A 223 -22.81 -3.00 -7.05
CA MET A 223 -23.23 -3.93 -6.01
C MET A 223 -23.79 -5.17 -6.72
N VAL A 224 -23.00 -6.24 -6.76
CA VAL A 224 -23.32 -7.45 -7.53
C VAL A 224 -24.37 -8.29 -6.79
N ASP A 225 -24.16 -8.46 -5.49
CA ASP A 225 -25.04 -9.13 -4.55
C ASP A 225 -24.82 -8.54 -3.13
N GLU A 226 -25.53 -9.06 -2.12
CA GLU A 226 -25.42 -8.60 -0.73
C GLU A 226 -24.03 -8.82 -0.11
N TYR A 227 -23.13 -9.56 -0.77
CA TYR A 227 -21.81 -9.90 -0.27
C TYR A 227 -20.69 -9.41 -1.19
N THR A 228 -21.01 -8.76 -2.30
CA THR A 228 -20.06 -8.57 -3.40
C THR A 228 -20.18 -7.19 -4.02
N ILE A 229 -19.05 -6.49 -4.06
CA ILE A 229 -18.90 -5.22 -4.75
C ILE A 229 -17.73 -5.35 -5.72
N ARG A 230 -17.86 -4.79 -6.92
CA ARG A 230 -16.73 -4.65 -7.85
C ARG A 230 -16.68 -3.25 -8.42
N GLY A 231 -15.51 -2.88 -8.92
CA GLY A 231 -15.38 -1.57 -9.53
C GLY A 231 -14.08 -1.38 -10.28
N ARG A 232 -13.94 -0.14 -10.74
CA ARG A 232 -12.78 0.38 -11.47
C ARG A 232 -12.53 1.80 -11.00
N ARG A 233 -11.26 2.15 -10.85
CA ARG A 233 -10.81 3.51 -10.57
C ARG A 233 -9.74 3.89 -11.58
N VAL A 234 -9.93 5.04 -12.21
CA VAL A 234 -8.91 5.69 -13.03
C VAL A 234 -8.43 6.95 -12.34
N SER A 235 -7.12 7.13 -12.22
CA SER A 235 -6.48 8.28 -11.59
C SER A 235 -5.34 8.84 -12.43
N THR A 236 -4.89 10.02 -12.02
CA THR A 236 -3.65 10.64 -12.48
C THR A 236 -2.84 11.13 -11.27
N GLY A 237 -1.56 11.44 -11.49
CA GLY A 237 -0.62 11.87 -10.48
C GLY A 237 0.79 11.84 -11.04
N TRP A 238 1.72 11.21 -10.34
CA TRP A 238 3.05 10.97 -10.89
C TRP A 238 2.99 10.03 -12.11
N PHE A 239 2.15 9.00 -12.06
CA PHE A 239 1.74 8.18 -13.18
C PHE A 239 0.43 8.71 -13.80
N GLN A 240 0.41 8.81 -15.12
CA GLN A 240 -0.73 9.35 -15.86
C GLN A 240 -1.65 8.21 -16.32
N GLY A 241 -2.93 8.25 -15.93
CA GLY A 241 -3.93 7.30 -16.40
C GLY A 241 -3.80 5.90 -15.79
N GLN A 242 -3.49 5.82 -14.49
CA GLN A 242 -3.54 4.57 -13.76
C GLN A 242 -4.98 4.03 -13.80
N ASP A 243 -5.13 2.75 -14.13
CA ASP A 243 -6.42 2.08 -14.29
C ASP A 243 -6.42 0.79 -13.47
N ILE A 244 -7.19 0.79 -12.38
CA ILE A 244 -7.22 -0.32 -11.42
C ILE A 244 -8.64 -0.87 -11.34
N PHE A 245 -8.74 -2.19 -11.39
CA PHE A 245 -9.96 -2.93 -11.15
C PHE A 245 -9.92 -3.58 -9.77
N PHE A 246 -11.07 -3.65 -9.11
CA PHE A 246 -11.18 -4.36 -7.84
C PHE A 246 -12.42 -5.23 -7.76
N TYR A 247 -12.30 -6.28 -6.94
CA TYR A 247 -13.40 -7.16 -6.57
C TYR A 247 -13.35 -7.42 -5.06
N ALA A 248 -14.36 -6.94 -4.34
CA ALA A 248 -14.49 -7.03 -2.90
C ALA A 248 -15.59 -8.04 -2.51
N LYS A 249 -15.27 -8.95 -1.59
CA LYS A 249 -16.22 -9.93 -1.05
C LYS A 249 -16.24 -9.88 0.48
N PHE A 250 -17.45 -9.89 1.05
CA PHE A 250 -17.72 -9.84 2.48
C PHE A 250 -18.18 -11.19 3.02
N ASN A 251 -17.95 -11.44 4.31
CA ASN A 251 -18.49 -12.62 5.02
C ASN A 251 -19.87 -12.39 5.65
N GLN A 252 -20.36 -11.15 5.67
CA GLN A 252 -21.67 -10.76 6.19
C GLN A 252 -22.44 -9.99 5.11
N PRO A 253 -23.79 -10.10 5.09
CA PRO A 253 -24.60 -9.39 4.11
C PRO A 253 -24.64 -7.90 4.40
N ILE A 254 -24.53 -7.11 3.33
CA ILE A 254 -24.82 -5.68 3.32
C ILE A 254 -26.34 -5.52 3.42
N VAL A 255 -26.81 -4.85 4.48
CA VAL A 255 -28.24 -4.61 4.72
C VAL A 255 -28.72 -3.33 4.04
N GLU A 256 -27.83 -2.34 3.92
CA GLU A 256 -28.08 -1.07 3.25
C GLU A 256 -26.79 -0.60 2.58
N ALA A 257 -26.90 -0.03 1.38
CA ALA A 257 -25.79 0.58 0.69
C ALA A 257 -26.21 1.96 0.15
N LEU A 258 -25.43 2.99 0.50
CA LEU A 258 -25.61 4.35 0.01
C LEU A 258 -24.40 4.77 -0.83
N ILE A 259 -24.63 5.59 -1.84
CA ILE A 259 -23.59 6.13 -2.69
C ILE A 259 -23.70 7.65 -2.84
N ALA A 260 -22.61 8.35 -2.55
CA ALA A 260 -22.43 9.77 -2.85
C ALA A 260 -21.58 9.91 -4.12
N ARG A 261 -21.96 10.85 -4.99
CA ARG A 261 -21.25 11.14 -6.24
C ARG A 261 -21.11 12.64 -6.44
N ASP A 262 -19.91 13.10 -6.79
CA ASP A 262 -19.58 14.48 -7.15
C ASP A 262 -20.19 15.53 -6.18
N GLY A 263 -19.89 15.39 -4.89
CA GLY A 263 -20.42 16.25 -3.81
C GLY A 263 -21.92 16.13 -3.51
N GLY A 264 -22.65 15.26 -4.21
CA GLY A 264 -24.08 15.03 -4.03
C GLY A 264 -24.41 14.28 -2.72
N GLN A 265 -25.63 14.45 -2.25
CA GLN A 265 -26.14 13.69 -1.10
C GLN A 265 -26.13 12.18 -1.38
N PRO A 266 -25.77 11.33 -0.40
CA PRO A 266 -25.84 9.89 -0.55
C PRO A 266 -27.23 9.40 -0.95
N THR A 267 -27.29 8.47 -1.89
CA THR A 267 -28.55 7.84 -2.37
C THR A 267 -28.47 6.32 -2.29
N GLU A 268 -29.61 5.66 -2.17
CA GLU A 268 -29.65 4.19 -2.08
C GLU A 268 -29.09 3.52 -3.34
N MET A 269 -28.23 2.53 -3.12
CA MET A 269 -27.73 1.65 -4.15
C MET A 269 -28.74 0.54 -4.43
N LYS A 270 -28.96 0.25 -5.72
CA LYS A 270 -29.80 -0.86 -6.15
C LYS A 270 -28.93 -2.05 -6.51
N MET A 271 -29.37 -3.24 -6.11
CA MET A 271 -28.70 -4.49 -6.47
C MET A 271 -28.57 -4.63 -7.99
N GLY A 272 -27.38 -5.02 -8.46
CA GLY A 272 -27.03 -5.16 -9.87
C GLY A 272 -26.89 -3.83 -10.63
N ALA A 273 -27.15 -2.68 -9.99
CA ALA A 273 -26.97 -1.39 -10.64
C ALA A 273 -25.49 -1.00 -10.69
N VAL A 274 -25.13 -0.37 -11.80
CA VAL A 274 -23.80 0.15 -12.06
C VAL A 274 -23.83 1.67 -11.92
N TYR A 275 -22.93 2.21 -11.11
CA TYR A 275 -22.79 3.64 -10.88
C TYR A 275 -21.44 4.10 -11.43
N GLY A 276 -21.48 5.04 -12.37
CA GLY A 276 -20.30 5.49 -13.13
C GLY A 276 -20.25 4.89 -14.54
N SER A 277 -19.44 5.47 -15.41
CA SER A 277 -19.27 5.08 -16.81
C SER A 277 -17.79 5.03 -17.17
N ILE A 278 -17.41 4.12 -18.06
CA ILE A 278 -16.04 4.08 -18.62
C ILE A 278 -15.74 5.28 -19.54
N ASN A 279 -16.78 5.94 -20.04
CA ASN A 279 -16.65 7.02 -21.03
C ASN A 279 -16.97 8.40 -20.47
N SER A 280 -17.19 8.53 -19.16
CA SER A 280 -17.58 9.80 -18.54
C SER A 280 -16.88 9.99 -17.20
N PRO A 281 -16.39 11.21 -16.90
CA PRO A 281 -15.84 11.53 -15.58
C PRO A 281 -16.86 11.23 -14.47
N ASN A 282 -16.33 10.73 -13.36
CA ASN A 282 -17.05 10.47 -12.12
C ASN A 282 -15.98 10.44 -11.03
N LYS A 283 -15.53 11.64 -10.63
CA LYS A 283 -14.28 11.79 -9.87
C LYS A 283 -14.49 11.40 -8.42
N GLU A 284 -15.59 11.86 -7.83
CA GLU A 284 -15.90 11.58 -6.45
C GLU A 284 -16.94 10.48 -6.38
N GLN A 285 -16.56 9.31 -5.87
CA GLN A 285 -17.47 8.19 -5.66
C GLN A 285 -17.18 7.53 -4.33
N ILE A 286 -18.08 7.72 -3.37
CA ILE A 286 -17.96 7.20 -2.01
C ILE A 286 -19.18 6.33 -1.73
N THR A 287 -18.92 5.10 -1.32
CA THR A 287 -19.95 4.12 -0.97
C THR A 287 -19.94 3.88 0.53
N TYR A 288 -21.11 3.84 1.15
CA TYR A 288 -21.32 3.58 2.56
C TYR A 288 -22.14 2.30 2.70
N LEU A 289 -21.57 1.31 3.36
CA LEU A 289 -22.14 -0.02 3.52
C LEU A 289 -22.52 -0.21 4.97
N ASP A 290 -23.78 -0.56 5.21
CA ASP A 290 -24.28 -0.95 6.52
C ASP A 290 -24.45 -2.47 6.56
N PHE A 291 -23.98 -3.10 7.65
CA PHE A 291 -24.12 -4.52 7.93
C PHE A 291 -25.02 -4.78 9.17
N GLY A 292 -25.63 -3.72 9.70
CA GLY A 292 -26.40 -3.70 10.93
C GLY A 292 -25.59 -4.12 12.17
N GLN A 293 -26.28 -4.31 13.27
CA GLN A 293 -25.70 -4.84 14.50
C GLN A 293 -25.41 -6.34 14.40
N GLY A 294 -24.37 -6.80 15.10
CA GLY A 294 -24.06 -8.22 15.24
C GLY A 294 -22.73 -8.48 15.93
N ASP A 295 -22.53 -9.70 16.40
CA ASP A 295 -21.33 -10.08 17.16
C ASP A 295 -20.20 -10.66 16.27
N THR A 296 -20.50 -10.99 15.01
CA THR A 296 -19.52 -11.53 14.07
C THR A 296 -18.67 -10.41 13.47
N PRO A 297 -17.32 -10.51 13.49
CA PRO A 297 -16.46 -9.58 12.78
C PRO A 297 -16.77 -9.53 11.28
N ILE A 298 -16.67 -8.34 10.68
CA ILE A 298 -16.76 -8.19 9.23
C ILE A 298 -15.41 -8.53 8.63
N GLU A 299 -15.35 -9.56 7.81
CA GLU A 299 -14.20 -9.89 6.97
C GLU A 299 -14.47 -9.42 5.54
N MET A 300 -13.51 -8.70 4.97
CA MET A 300 -13.55 -8.24 3.58
C MET A 300 -12.29 -8.67 2.84
N ARG A 301 -12.44 -9.22 1.64
CA ARG A 301 -11.34 -9.60 0.76
C ARG A 301 -11.42 -8.78 -0.52
N VAL A 302 -10.36 -8.04 -0.85
CA VAL A 302 -10.30 -7.17 -2.03
C VAL A 302 -9.18 -7.63 -2.94
N ALA A 303 -9.53 -8.17 -4.11
CA ALA A 303 -8.58 -8.47 -5.16
C ALA A 303 -8.39 -7.25 -6.07
N LEU A 304 -7.15 -7.00 -6.52
CA LEU A 304 -6.83 -5.97 -7.50
C LEU A 304 -6.37 -6.60 -8.83
N SER A 305 -6.59 -5.86 -9.93
CA SER A 305 -6.06 -6.14 -11.27
C SER A 305 -5.74 -4.87 -12.04
#